data_AF-A0A537R5T4-F1
#
_entry.id   AF-A0A537R5T4-F1
#
_cell.length_a   1.000
_cell.length_b   1.000
_cell.length_c   1.000
_cell.angle_alpha   90.00
_cell.angle_beta   90.00
_cell.angle_gamma   90.00
#
_symmetry.space_group_name_H-M   'P 1'
#
loop_
_entity.id
_entity.type
_entity.pdbx_description
1 polymer ?
#
loop_
_entity_poly.entity_id
_entity_poly.type
_entity_poly.pdbx_seq_one_letter_code
_entity_poly.pdbx_strand_id
1 'polypeptide(L)' 'MIRQFTAIIEPEDDGFVALCPELDIASQGDSIEAARTNLQEA' A
#
# COMPACT_ATOMS: atom_id res chain seq x y z
N MET A 1 -6.37 19.77 -2.96
CA MET A 1 -5.20 19.58 -3.84
C MET A 1 -5.06 18.08 -4.05
N ILE A 2 -5.03 17.58 -5.28
CA ILE A 2 -4.90 16.14 -5.55
C ILE A 2 -3.40 15.86 -5.74
N ARG A 3 -2.88 14.85 -5.03
CA ARG A 3 -1.52 14.34 -5.19
C ARG A 3 -1.61 12.91 -5.73
N GLN A 4 -0.69 12.57 -6.62
CA GLN A 4 -0.59 11.23 -7.20
C GLN A 4 0.75 10.65 -6.80
N PHE A 5 0.72 9.41 -6.31
CA PHE A 5 1.89 8.64 -5.89
C PHE A 5 1.80 7.25 -6.50
N THR A 6 2.93 6.54 -6.50
CA THR A 6 3.01 5.15 -6.95
C THR A 6 2.91 4.22 -5.76
N ALA A 7 2.06 3.19 -5.85
CA ALA A 7 2.03 2.10 -4.88
C ALA A 7 2.54 0.83 -5.57
N ILE A 8 3.52 0.17 -4.96
CA ILE A 8 3.96 -1.18 -5.32
C ILE A 8 3.26 -2.14 -4.36
N ILE A 9 2.50 -3.10 -4.89
CA ILE A 9 1.77 -4.07 -4.06
C ILE A 9 2.29 -5.47 -4.41
N GLU A 10 2.75 -6.19 -3.40
CA GLU A 10 3.34 -7.53 -3.53
C GLU A 10 2.64 -8.49 -2.56
N PRO A 11 2.40 -9.76 -2.96
CA PRO A 11 1.95 -10.77 -2.01
C PRO A 11 3.08 -11.07 -1.00
N GLU A 12 2.73 -11.11 0.29
CA GLU A 12 3.63 -11.48 1.38
C GLU A 12 2.87 -12.39 2.35
N ASP A 13 3.43 -13.58 2.60
CA ASP A 13 2.83 -14.64 3.42
C ASP A 13 1.37 -14.94 3.04
N ASP A 14 0.43 -14.68 3.95
CA ASP A 14 -1.01 -14.91 3.80
C ASP A 14 -1.78 -13.66 3.34
N GLY A 15 -1.09 -12.61 2.87
CA GLY A 15 -1.70 -11.34 2.49
C GLY A 15 -0.89 -10.55 1.46
N PHE A 16 -1.00 -9.23 1.54
CA PHE A 16 -0.36 -8.29 0.62
C PHE A 16 0.29 -7.14 1.39
N VAL A 17 1.48 -6.74 0.98
CA VAL A 17 2.15 -5.52 1.41
C VAL A 17 2.08 -4.49 0.29
N ALA A 18 1.80 -3.24 0.66
CA ALA A 18 1.84 -2.10 -0.23
C ALA A 18 2.91 -1.10 0.23
N LEU A 19 3.75 -0.64 -0.68
CA LEU A 19 4.80 0.35 -0.44
C LEU A 19 4.56 1.58 -1.31
N CYS A 20 4.70 2.78 -0.74
CA CYS A 20 4.79 4.05 -1.46
C CYS A 20 6.25 4.55 -1.41
N PRO A 21 7.08 4.28 -2.44
CA PRO A 21 8.51 4.62 -2.41
C PRO A 21 8.78 6.11 -2.25
N GLU A 22 7.90 6.96 -2.77
CA GLU A 22 8.05 8.42 -2.73
C GLU A 22 7.87 9.01 -1.33
N LEU A 23 7.17 8.29 -0.44
CA LEU A 23 6.90 8.72 0.94
C LEU A 23 7.62 7.85 1.98
N ASP A 24 8.26 6.76 1.55
CA ASP A 24 8.91 5.78 2.42
C ASP A 24 7.95 5.23 3.50
N ILE A 25 6.71 4.95 3.09
CA ILE A 25 5.67 4.35 3.93
C ILE A 25 5.16 3.05 3.32
N ALA A 26 4.79 2.10 4.19
CA ALA A 26 4.21 0.83 3.79
C ALA A 26 2.99 0.48 4.65
N SER A 27 2.13 -0.38 4.11
CA SER A 27 0.97 -0.95 4.78
C SER A 27 0.79 -2.42 4.39
N GLN A 28 -0.06 -3.14 5.11
CA GLN A 28 -0.41 -4.54 4.83
C GLN A 28 -1.94 -4.70 4.78
N GLY A 29 -2.44 -5.73 4.08
CA GLY A 29 -3.82 -6.19 4.22
C GLY A 29 -4.04 -7.59 3.63
N ASP A 30 -5.17 -8.21 3.99
CA ASP A 30 -5.53 -9.56 3.53
C ASP A 30 -5.93 -9.61 2.03
N SER A 31 -6.11 -8.45 1.39
CA SER A 31 -6.34 -8.30 -0.04
C SER A 31 -5.59 -7.09 -0.60
N ILE A 32 -5.46 -7.04 -1.93
CA ILE A 32 -4.88 -5.88 -2.65
C ILE A 32 -5.62 -4.59 -2.30
N GLU A 33 -6.96 -4.63 -2.26
CA GLU A 33 -7.79 -3.48 -1.91
C GLU A 33 -7.57 -3.03 -0.47
N ALA A 34 -7.44 -3.97 0.47
CA ALA A 34 -7.18 -3.68 1.88
C ALA A 34 -5.81 -3.03 2.05
N ALA A 35 -4.75 -3.61 1.49
CA ALA A 35 -3.40 -3.05 1.54
C ALA A 35 -3.37 -1.64 0.93
N ARG A 36 -4.00 -1.44 -0.24
CA ARG A 36 -4.11 -0.12 -0.88
C ARG A 36 -4.85 0.90 -0.01
N THR A 37 -5.98 0.50 0.59
CA THR A 37 -6.80 1.40 1.43
C THR A 37 -6.02 1.81 2.67
N ASN A 38 -5.37 0.86 3.33
CA ASN A 38 -4.52 1.12 4.49
C ASN A 38 -3.34 2.04 4.13
N LEU A 39 -2.75 1.90 2.93
CA LEU A 39 -1.67 2.78 2.47
C LEU A 39 -2.12 4.22 2.25
N GLN A 40 -3.40 4.44 1.92
CA GLN A 40 -3.96 5.79 1.74
C GLN A 40 -4.24 6.50 3.06
N GLU A 41 -4.37 5.76 4.16
CA GLU A 41 -4.62 6.29 5.51
C GLU A 41 -3.33 6.50 6.33
N ALA A 42 -2.24 5.83 5.97
CA ALA A 42 -0.92 5.93 6.59
C ALA A 42 -0.22 7.27 6.30
#